data_AF-A0A368EW93-F1
#
_entry.id   AF-A0A368EW93-F1
#
_cell.length_a   1.000
_cell.length_b   1.000
_cell.length_c   1.000
_cell.angle_alpha   90.00
_cell.angle_beta   90.00
_cell.angle_gamma   90.00
#
_symmetry.space_group_name_H-M   'P 1'
#
loop_
_entity.id
_entity.type
_entity.pdbx_description
1 polymer ?
#
loop_
_entity_poly.entity_id
_entity_poly.type
_entity_poly.pdbx_seq_one_letter_code
_entity_poly.pdbx_strand_id
1 'polypeptide(L)'
;MRGTMRRELEESTECRLTIPRKGQTGNIEIKSFVGLENVQRCLDRIELLVAEARRTAPLTHFVAIPCSSPEVIHAFEMFKEAVMGNERVPEDSRNPELFTAPIKLHITVCVLWLFDDEEQKKAADVINGCRDEIIALLPQVPFEVDVNGVETWEDDPANVKVIYGGMRSEPIQNMCDLIRKKLVIAGVSPSKEKSISTLDSSVRMHMTLMKSTYASRDKPKAFDATVILDEYKDYHFGTFTINKVSTVIIETTRTRTGPRKSQQIHAFPLVSIPPDIYSRN
;
A
#
# COMPACT_ATOMS: atom_id res chain seq x y z
N MET A 1 -15.97 -16.35 -13.06
CA MET A 1 -15.63 -17.71 -13.56
C MET A 1 -16.07 -17.83 -15.03
N ARG A 2 -15.20 -18.25 -15.95
CA ARG A 2 -15.61 -18.50 -17.35
C ARG A 2 -16.54 -19.72 -17.39
N GLY A 3 -17.47 -19.77 -18.35
CA GLY A 3 -18.48 -20.84 -18.43
C GLY A 3 -17.88 -22.25 -18.53
N THR A 4 -16.72 -22.39 -19.17
CA THR A 4 -15.98 -23.65 -19.28
C THR A 4 -15.45 -24.14 -17.93
N MET A 5 -14.75 -23.27 -17.20
CA MET A 5 -14.21 -23.58 -15.87
C MET A 5 -15.30 -23.96 -14.87
N ARG A 6 -16.46 -23.29 -14.93
CA ARG A 6 -17.62 -23.63 -14.09
C ARG A 6 -18.09 -25.06 -14.39
N ARG A 7 -18.28 -25.38 -15.67
CA ARG A 7 -18.77 -26.69 -16.10
C ARG A 7 -17.80 -27.81 -15.72
N GLU A 8 -16.50 -27.60 -15.94
CA GLU A 8 -15.47 -28.55 -15.51
C GLU A 8 -15.53 -28.81 -14.01
N LEU A 9 -15.71 -27.76 -13.19
CA LEU A 9 -15.82 -27.90 -11.75
C LEU A 9 -17.09 -28.67 -11.34
N GLU A 10 -18.24 -28.33 -11.92
CA GLU A 10 -19.52 -29.01 -11.70
C GLU A 10 -19.43 -30.51 -12.06
N GLU A 11 -18.88 -30.85 -13.23
CA GLU A 11 -18.74 -32.23 -13.72
C GLU A 11 -17.79 -33.06 -12.85
N SER A 12 -16.60 -32.53 -12.54
CA SER A 12 -15.58 -33.27 -11.80
C SER A 12 -15.81 -33.33 -10.28
N THR A 13 -16.83 -32.64 -9.77
CA THR A 13 -17.25 -32.72 -8.35
C THR A 13 -18.68 -33.22 -8.18
N GLU A 14 -19.39 -33.53 -9.27
CA GLU A 14 -20.80 -33.93 -9.26
C GLU A 14 -21.68 -32.94 -8.46
N CYS A 15 -21.40 -31.65 -8.66
CA CYS A 15 -22.09 -30.54 -8.03
C CYS A 15 -22.75 -29.64 -9.07
N ARG A 16 -23.71 -28.84 -8.64
CA ARG A 16 -24.30 -27.75 -9.39
C ARG A 16 -24.05 -26.44 -8.66
N LEU A 17 -23.52 -25.46 -9.39
CA LEU A 17 -23.16 -24.15 -8.87
C LEU A 17 -24.17 -23.11 -9.32
N THR A 18 -24.66 -22.29 -8.40
CA THR A 18 -25.43 -21.10 -8.74
C THR A 18 -24.60 -19.88 -8.35
N ILE A 19 -24.08 -19.18 -9.36
CA ILE A 19 -23.29 -17.96 -9.18
C ILE A 19 -24.20 -16.77 -9.53
N PRO A 20 -24.30 -15.74 -8.67
CA PRO A 20 -25.03 -14.51 -9.00
C PRO A 20 -24.57 -13.92 -10.33
N ARG A 21 -25.49 -13.29 -11.07
CA ARG A 21 -25.13 -12.63 -12.32
C ARG A 21 -24.21 -11.44 -12.04
N LYS A 22 -23.45 -11.03 -13.05
CA LYS A 22 -22.61 -9.83 -12.94
C LYS A 22 -23.47 -8.62 -12.54
N GLY A 23 -23.10 -7.97 -11.44
CA GLY A 23 -23.84 -6.83 -10.88
C GLY A 23 -24.95 -7.21 -9.87
N GLN A 24 -25.15 -8.49 -9.58
CA GLN A 24 -26.01 -8.95 -8.50
C GLN A 24 -25.16 -9.36 -7.28
N THR A 25 -25.57 -8.93 -6.10
CA THR A 25 -25.05 -9.41 -4.82
C THR A 25 -25.74 -10.73 -4.44
N GLY A 26 -25.02 -11.61 -3.74
CA GLY A 26 -25.57 -12.87 -3.25
C GLY A 26 -24.50 -13.93 -3.05
N ASN A 27 -24.88 -15.00 -2.35
CA ASN A 27 -23.99 -16.13 -2.09
C ASN A 27 -23.87 -17.03 -3.33
N ILE A 28 -22.73 -17.70 -3.46
CA ILE A 28 -22.60 -18.84 -4.38
C ILE A 28 -23.25 -20.04 -3.70
N GLU A 29 -24.21 -20.67 -4.36
CA GLU A 29 -24.82 -21.90 -3.86
C GLU A 29 -24.15 -23.12 -4.49
N ILE A 30 -23.78 -24.10 -3.67
CA ILE A 30 -23.26 -25.41 -4.08
C ILE A 30 -24.29 -26.46 -3.69
N LYS A 31 -24.75 -27.26 -4.66
CA LYS A 31 -25.71 -28.35 -4.44
C LYS A 31 -25.17 -29.63 -5.05
N SER A 32 -25.21 -30.74 -4.30
CA SER A 32 -24.94 -32.08 -4.84
C SER A 32 -26.12 -32.99 -4.56
N PHE A 33 -26.47 -33.83 -5.53
CA PHE A 33 -27.43 -34.92 -5.36
C PHE A 33 -26.77 -36.20 -4.84
N VAL A 34 -25.43 -36.24 -4.80
CA VAL A 34 -24.65 -37.42 -4.38
C VAL A 34 -24.43 -37.41 -2.87
N GLY A 35 -23.92 -36.30 -2.33
CA GLY A 35 -23.69 -36.20 -0.88
C GLY A 35 -22.87 -34.98 -0.46
N LEU A 36 -22.66 -34.86 0.85
CA LEU A 36 -21.94 -33.74 1.47
C LEU A 36 -20.46 -33.69 1.06
N GLU A 37 -19.82 -34.84 0.87
CA GLU A 37 -18.40 -34.91 0.47
C GLU A 37 -18.14 -34.25 -0.88
N ASN A 38 -19.06 -34.39 -1.83
CA ASN A 38 -19.00 -33.73 -3.13
C ASN A 38 -19.09 -32.20 -3.00
N VAL A 39 -19.98 -31.72 -2.13
CA VAL A 39 -20.12 -30.29 -1.82
C VAL A 39 -18.81 -29.76 -1.23
N GLN A 40 -18.22 -30.48 -0.28
CA GLN A 40 -16.95 -30.08 0.34
C GLN A 40 -15.81 -30.03 -0.70
N ARG A 41 -15.67 -31.07 -1.53
CA ARG A 41 -14.66 -31.10 -2.60
C ARG A 41 -14.84 -29.96 -3.60
N CYS A 42 -16.09 -29.60 -3.90
CA CYS A 42 -16.39 -28.47 -4.76
C CYS A 42 -15.99 -27.15 -4.12
N LEU A 43 -16.31 -26.96 -2.84
CA LEU A 43 -15.92 -25.79 -2.06
C LEU A 43 -14.40 -25.63 -2.02
N ASP A 44 -13.66 -26.69 -1.66
CA ASP A 44 -12.19 -26.66 -1.59
C ASP A 44 -11.57 -26.21 -2.93
N ARG A 45 -12.12 -26.66 -4.07
CA ARG A 45 -11.65 -26.25 -5.39
C ARG A 45 -12.01 -24.80 -5.74
N ILE A 46 -13.17 -24.31 -5.30
CA ILE A 46 -13.49 -22.88 -5.43
C ILE A 46 -12.51 -22.05 -4.61
N GLU A 47 -12.22 -22.45 -3.37
CA GLU A 47 -11.28 -21.77 -2.50
C GLU A 47 -9.87 -21.71 -3.12
N LEU A 48 -9.40 -22.81 -3.72
CA LEU A 48 -8.14 -22.83 -4.48
C LEU A 48 -8.14 -21.87 -5.68
N LEU A 49 -9.24 -21.83 -6.44
CA LEU A 49 -9.37 -20.90 -7.57
C LEU A 49 -9.38 -19.44 -7.12
N VAL A 50 -10.06 -19.14 -6.01
CA VAL A 50 -10.07 -17.80 -5.41
C VAL A 50 -8.67 -17.43 -4.93
N ALA A 51 -7.97 -18.33 -4.23
CA ALA A 51 -6.62 -18.08 -3.75
C ALA A 51 -5.64 -17.78 -4.90
N GLU A 52 -5.72 -18.54 -6.00
CA GLU A 52 -4.88 -18.32 -7.19
C GLU A 52 -5.24 -17.02 -7.93
N ALA A 53 -6.53 -16.71 -8.05
CA ALA A 53 -6.98 -15.45 -8.62
C ALA A 53 -6.49 -14.25 -7.79
N ARG A 54 -6.53 -14.35 -6.45
CA ARG A 54 -6.00 -13.31 -5.55
C ARG A 54 -4.50 -13.13 -5.73
N ARG A 55 -3.74 -14.22 -5.78
CA ARG A 55 -2.28 -14.20 -5.96
C ARG A 55 -1.84 -13.45 -7.23
N THR A 56 -2.66 -13.50 -8.27
CA THR A 56 -2.38 -12.87 -9.56
C THR A 56 -3.11 -11.54 -9.76
N ALA A 57 -3.99 -11.15 -8.82
CA ALA A 57 -4.74 -9.91 -8.90
C ALA A 57 -3.84 -8.68 -8.65
N PRO A 58 -4.08 -7.56 -9.35
CA PRO A 58 -3.44 -6.30 -9.02
C PRO A 58 -3.72 -5.88 -7.59
N LEU A 59 -2.75 -5.21 -6.97
CA LEU A 59 -2.94 -4.57 -5.67
C LEU A 59 -4.03 -3.48 -5.79
N THR A 60 -4.94 -3.43 -4.82
CA THR A 60 -6.06 -2.49 -4.85
C THR A 60 -5.88 -1.34 -3.87
N HIS A 61 -5.29 -1.60 -2.70
CA HIS A 61 -5.11 -0.60 -1.65
C HIS A 61 -3.76 -0.77 -0.96
N PHE A 62 -3.42 0.20 -0.12
CA PHE A 62 -2.32 0.11 0.83
C PHE A 62 -2.66 0.85 2.11
N VAL A 63 -1.98 0.46 3.19
CA VAL A 63 -2.00 1.18 4.47
C VAL A 63 -0.81 2.13 4.50
N ALA A 64 -1.06 3.38 4.88
CA ALA A 64 -0.10 4.45 4.85
C ALA A 64 -0.06 5.24 6.17
N ILE A 65 1.13 5.71 6.53
CA ILE A 65 1.33 6.75 7.54
C ILE A 65 1.76 8.02 6.80
N PRO A 66 0.94 9.08 6.79
CA PRO A 66 1.29 10.32 6.09
C PRO A 66 2.49 11.01 6.74
N CYS A 67 3.45 11.44 5.91
CA CYS A 67 4.65 12.16 6.33
C CYS A 67 4.59 13.65 5.94
N SER A 68 3.51 14.08 5.29
CA SER A 68 3.37 15.38 4.63
C SER A 68 3.10 16.53 5.63
N SER A 69 3.94 16.69 6.65
CA SER A 69 3.94 17.88 7.51
C SER A 69 4.36 19.11 6.69
N PRO A 70 3.98 20.34 7.07
CA PRO A 70 4.43 21.54 6.36
C PRO A 70 5.95 21.65 6.26
N GLU A 71 6.67 21.26 7.31
CA GLU A 71 8.13 21.19 7.33
C GLU A 71 8.67 20.22 6.27
N VAL A 72 8.18 18.98 6.28
CA VAL A 72 8.61 17.93 5.34
C VAL A 72 8.26 18.27 3.89
N ILE A 73 7.07 18.83 3.65
CA ILE A 73 6.67 19.31 2.31
C ILE A 73 7.64 20.40 1.82
N HIS A 74 7.96 21.37 2.68
CA HIS A 74 8.85 22.46 2.31
C HIS A 74 10.26 21.94 2.00
N ALA A 75 10.84 21.14 2.88
CA ALA A 75 12.16 20.54 2.67
C ALA A 75 12.21 19.64 1.43
N PHE A 76 11.13 18.90 1.14
CA PHE A 76 11.01 18.10 -0.09
C PHE A 76 10.97 18.94 -1.36
N GLU A 77 10.22 20.05 -1.39
CA GLU A 77 10.21 20.94 -2.56
C GLU A 77 11.57 21.62 -2.74
N MET A 78 12.24 22.03 -1.66
CA MET A 78 13.61 22.56 -1.72
C MET A 78 14.60 21.51 -2.28
N PHE A 79 14.49 20.25 -1.84
CA PHE A 79 15.29 19.15 -2.39
C PHE A 79 15.05 18.98 -3.89
N LYS A 80 13.78 18.98 -4.31
CA LYS A 80 13.39 18.86 -5.72
C LYS A 80 13.95 20.01 -6.55
N GLU A 81 13.83 21.26 -6.09
CA GLU A 81 14.41 22.42 -6.76
C GLU A 81 15.94 22.31 -6.88
N ALA A 82 16.62 21.88 -5.82
CA ALA A 82 18.07 21.68 -5.81
C ALA A 82 18.51 20.60 -6.82
N VAL A 83 17.83 19.45 -6.87
CA VAL A 83 18.11 18.39 -7.86
C VAL A 83 17.87 18.87 -9.29
N MET A 84 16.75 19.57 -9.53
CA MET A 84 16.39 20.10 -10.85
C MET A 84 17.36 21.19 -11.34
N GLY A 85 17.94 21.96 -10.42
CA GLY A 85 18.93 23.01 -10.72
C GLY A 85 20.39 22.54 -10.80
N ASN A 86 20.70 21.31 -10.39
CA ASN A 86 22.08 20.81 -10.37
C ASN A 86 22.50 20.25 -11.74
N GLU A 87 23.32 20.99 -12.49
CA GLU A 87 23.81 20.61 -13.83
C GLU A 87 24.65 19.32 -13.86
N ARG A 88 25.17 18.86 -12.71
CA ARG A 88 25.87 17.56 -12.62
C ARG A 88 24.90 16.39 -12.68
N VAL A 89 23.64 16.58 -12.30
CA VAL A 89 22.60 15.54 -12.41
C VAL A 89 22.23 15.39 -13.90
N PRO A 90 22.27 14.17 -14.47
CA PRO A 90 21.91 13.94 -15.86
C PRO A 90 20.54 14.53 -16.23
N GLU A 91 20.41 15.08 -17.44
CA GLU A 91 19.20 15.77 -17.89
C GLU A 91 17.94 14.90 -17.78
N ASP A 92 18.04 13.62 -18.17
CA ASP A 92 16.93 12.65 -18.06
C ASP A 92 16.49 12.40 -16.60
N SER A 93 17.41 12.55 -15.64
CA SER A 93 17.13 12.43 -14.20
C SER A 93 16.56 13.72 -13.60
N ARG A 94 16.78 14.88 -14.23
CA ARG A 94 16.15 16.16 -13.88
C ARG A 94 14.76 16.28 -14.50
N ASN A 95 13.92 15.27 -14.26
CA ASN A 95 12.55 15.22 -14.74
C ASN A 95 11.57 15.41 -13.56
N PRO A 96 10.74 16.47 -13.56
CA PRO A 96 9.80 16.74 -12.47
C PRO A 96 8.74 15.65 -12.31
N GLU A 97 8.43 14.87 -13.36
CA GLU A 97 7.47 13.76 -13.30
C GLU A 97 7.99 12.55 -12.51
N LEU A 98 9.29 12.48 -12.23
CA LEU A 98 9.85 11.45 -11.37
C LEU A 98 9.51 11.68 -9.89
N PHE A 99 9.20 12.91 -9.48
CA PHE A 99 9.01 13.27 -8.09
C PHE A 99 7.60 12.93 -7.58
N THR A 100 7.51 12.47 -6.33
CA THR A 100 6.24 12.32 -5.61
C THR A 100 5.55 13.67 -5.49
N ALA A 101 4.21 13.72 -5.61
CA ALA A 101 3.47 14.92 -5.25
C ALA A 101 3.61 15.17 -3.73
N PRO A 102 3.96 16.38 -3.25
CA PRO A 102 4.31 16.59 -1.83
C PRO A 102 3.23 16.16 -0.83
N ILE A 103 1.95 16.36 -1.18
CA ILE A 103 0.82 15.95 -0.33
C ILE A 103 0.64 14.42 -0.24
N LYS A 104 1.36 13.66 -1.08
CA LYS A 104 1.36 12.21 -1.11
C LYS A 104 2.59 11.61 -0.44
N LEU A 105 3.41 12.38 0.28
CA LEU A 105 4.53 11.83 1.06
C LEU A 105 4.00 10.96 2.21
N HIS A 106 4.42 9.69 2.27
CA HIS A 106 3.95 8.71 3.24
C HIS A 106 4.93 7.53 3.39
N ILE A 107 4.80 6.80 4.49
CA ILE A 107 5.31 5.43 4.66
C ILE A 107 4.25 4.47 4.17
N THR A 108 4.61 3.52 3.30
CA THR A 108 3.74 2.37 3.00
C THR A 108 3.97 1.28 4.04
N VAL A 109 2.95 0.94 4.83
CA VAL A 109 3.01 -0.10 5.86
C VAL A 109 2.81 -1.49 5.26
N CYS A 110 1.78 -1.64 4.44
CA CYS A 110 1.51 -2.87 3.71
C CYS A 110 0.56 -2.62 2.53
N VAL A 111 0.57 -3.53 1.57
CA VAL A 111 -0.37 -3.54 0.44
C VAL A 111 -1.55 -4.47 0.72
N LEU A 112 -2.70 -4.23 0.11
CA LEU A 112 -3.95 -4.92 0.39
C LEU A 112 -4.66 -5.39 -0.90
N TRP A 113 -5.43 -6.47 -0.74
CA TRP A 113 -6.37 -7.02 -1.72
C TRP A 113 -7.79 -6.91 -1.17
N LEU A 114 -8.40 -5.74 -1.39
CA LEU A 114 -9.80 -5.47 -1.06
C LEU A 114 -10.58 -5.37 -2.37
N PHE A 115 -11.51 -6.30 -2.60
CA PHE A 115 -12.30 -6.43 -3.84
C PHE A 115 -13.78 -6.08 -3.66
N ASP A 116 -14.25 -5.98 -2.42
CA ASP A 116 -15.60 -5.58 -2.06
C ASP A 116 -15.63 -4.75 -0.75
N ASP A 117 -16.83 -4.31 -0.37
CA ASP A 117 -17.03 -3.48 0.82
C ASP A 117 -16.88 -4.28 2.13
N GLU A 118 -17.12 -5.60 2.10
CA GLU A 118 -16.93 -6.46 3.27
C GLU A 118 -15.45 -6.59 3.61
N GLU A 119 -14.59 -6.73 2.62
CA GLU A 119 -13.14 -6.75 2.80
C GLU A 119 -12.59 -5.39 3.26
N GLN A 120 -13.12 -4.28 2.72
CA GLN A 120 -12.76 -2.95 3.19
C GLN A 120 -13.14 -2.75 4.66
N LYS A 121 -14.36 -3.15 5.03
CA LYS A 121 -14.80 -3.12 6.42
C LYS A 121 -13.94 -4.02 7.30
N LYS A 122 -13.65 -5.24 6.87
CA LYS A 122 -12.77 -6.17 7.60
C LYS A 122 -11.38 -5.59 7.84
N ALA A 123 -10.77 -4.96 6.83
CA ALA A 123 -9.48 -4.30 7.00
C ALA A 123 -9.55 -3.14 8.01
N ALA A 124 -10.63 -2.34 7.96
CA ALA A 124 -10.87 -1.27 8.92
C ALA A 124 -11.07 -1.78 10.35
N ASP A 125 -11.87 -2.84 10.52
CA ASP A 125 -12.14 -3.48 11.80
C ASP A 125 -10.85 -4.06 12.42
N VAL A 126 -9.97 -4.65 11.60
CA VAL A 126 -8.66 -5.14 12.05
C VAL A 126 -7.77 -4.02 12.56
N ILE A 127 -7.66 -2.90 11.83
CA ILE A 127 -6.84 -1.75 12.25
C ILE A 127 -7.43 -1.11 13.52
N ASN A 128 -8.76 -0.93 13.57
CA ASN A 128 -9.46 -0.40 14.74
C ASN A 128 -9.29 -1.29 15.97
N GLY A 129 -9.42 -2.61 15.80
CA GLY A 129 -9.28 -3.59 16.88
C GLY A 129 -7.88 -3.65 17.49
N CYS A 130 -6.86 -3.16 16.77
CA CYS A 130 -5.48 -3.10 17.26
C CYS A 130 -5.08 -1.70 17.74
N ARG A 131 -6.00 -0.73 17.82
CA ARG A 131 -5.68 0.67 18.13
C ARG A 131 -4.94 0.83 19.45
N ASP A 132 -5.40 0.16 20.50
CA ASP A 132 -4.78 0.29 21.83
C ASP A 132 -3.40 -0.38 21.88
N GLU A 133 -3.22 -1.52 21.19
CA GLU A 133 -1.90 -2.15 21.00
C GLU A 133 -0.95 -1.21 20.23
N ILE A 134 -1.43 -0.56 19.17
CA ILE A 134 -0.66 0.42 18.38
C ILE A 134 -0.23 1.60 19.24
N ILE A 135 -1.15 2.17 20.03
CA ILE A 135 -0.86 3.32 20.91
C ILE A 135 0.16 2.92 21.98
N ALA A 136 0.05 1.71 22.55
CA ALA A 136 0.98 1.22 23.55
C ALA A 136 2.41 0.99 23.03
N LEU A 137 2.59 0.80 21.71
CA LEU A 137 3.91 0.70 21.08
C LEU A 137 4.61 2.04 20.90
N LEU A 138 3.87 3.15 20.98
CA LEU A 138 4.41 4.50 20.84
C LEU A 138 4.75 5.06 22.24
N PRO A 139 5.95 5.63 22.46
CA PRO A 139 6.35 6.18 23.75
C PRO A 139 5.39 7.26 24.27
N GLN A 140 4.89 8.07 23.34
CA GLN A 140 3.87 9.08 23.54
C GLN A 140 3.07 9.24 22.25
N VAL A 141 1.83 9.69 22.35
CA VAL A 141 1.04 10.07 21.18
C VAL A 141 0.57 11.50 21.39
N PRO A 142 0.90 12.46 20.51
CA PRO A 142 1.66 12.31 19.26
C PRO A 142 3.15 11.89 19.42
N PHE A 143 3.65 11.07 18.49
CA PHE A 143 5.07 10.68 18.40
C PHE A 143 5.74 11.37 17.20
N GLU A 144 6.88 12.01 17.42
CA GLU A 144 7.66 12.68 16.36
C GLU A 144 8.67 11.74 15.73
N VAL A 145 8.86 11.92 14.42
CA VAL A 145 9.67 11.05 13.58
C VAL A 145 10.52 11.91 12.68
N ASP A 146 11.80 11.61 12.64
CA ASP A 146 12.74 12.27 11.74
C ASP A 146 12.81 11.57 10.39
N VAL A 147 12.89 12.37 9.32
CA VAL A 147 13.10 11.87 7.95
C VAL A 147 14.41 12.46 7.42
N ASN A 148 15.35 11.59 7.13
CA ASN A 148 16.71 12.00 6.83
C ASN A 148 17.37 11.10 5.80
N GLY A 149 18.28 11.70 5.05
CA GLY A 149 19.08 11.08 4.01
C GLY A 149 18.32 10.74 2.75
N VAL A 150 19.08 10.41 1.70
CA VAL A 150 18.56 9.99 0.40
C VAL A 150 19.19 8.65 0.06
N GLU A 151 18.37 7.62 -0.06
CA GLU A 151 18.79 6.23 -0.23
C GLU A 151 18.05 5.58 -1.41
N THR A 152 18.55 4.43 -1.85
CA THR A 152 17.94 3.57 -2.88
C THR A 152 18.05 2.09 -2.50
N TRP A 153 17.20 1.26 -3.09
CA TRP A 153 17.27 -0.20 -2.89
C TRP A 153 18.11 -0.90 -3.96
N GLU A 154 18.50 -0.17 -5.00
CA GLU A 154 19.22 -0.68 -6.15
C GLU A 154 20.73 -0.53 -5.96
N ASP A 155 21.49 -1.58 -6.29
CA ASP A 155 22.94 -1.62 -6.08
C ASP A 155 23.73 -0.71 -7.04
N ASP A 156 23.13 -0.38 -8.20
CA ASP A 156 23.73 0.48 -9.22
C ASP A 156 23.08 1.88 -9.20
N PRO A 157 23.77 2.92 -8.68
CA PRO A 157 23.27 4.29 -8.63
C PRO A 157 22.93 4.89 -10.00
N ALA A 158 23.52 4.39 -11.09
CA ALA A 158 23.22 4.85 -12.44
C ALA A 158 21.93 4.23 -13.02
N ASN A 159 21.40 3.18 -12.39
CA ASN A 159 20.24 2.42 -12.85
C ASN A 159 19.19 2.25 -11.75
N VAL A 160 18.72 3.37 -11.19
CA VAL A 160 17.77 3.40 -10.07
C VAL A 160 16.33 3.56 -10.56
N LYS A 161 15.37 2.88 -9.92
CA LYS A 161 13.93 3.08 -10.16
C LYS A 161 13.23 3.82 -9.04
N VAL A 162 13.80 3.84 -7.83
CA VAL A 162 13.26 4.53 -6.65
C VAL A 162 14.39 5.13 -5.82
N ILE A 163 14.25 6.39 -5.43
CA ILE A 163 14.98 6.96 -4.29
C ILE A 163 14.00 7.40 -3.20
N TYR A 164 14.42 7.32 -1.95
CA TYR A 164 13.57 7.57 -0.80
C TYR A 164 14.32 8.24 0.35
N GLY A 165 13.57 8.95 1.19
CA GLY A 165 14.00 9.46 2.47
C GLY A 165 14.03 8.33 3.50
N GLY A 166 15.14 8.22 4.22
CA GLY A 166 15.32 7.26 5.29
C GLY A 166 14.62 7.67 6.58
N MET A 167 14.29 6.69 7.42
CA MET A 167 13.81 6.91 8.78
C MET A 167 14.11 5.67 9.61
N ARG A 168 14.56 5.87 10.85
CA ARG A 168 14.93 4.78 11.76
C ARG A 168 14.27 5.04 13.11
N SER A 169 13.29 4.20 13.46
CA SER A 169 12.58 4.31 14.74
C SER A 169 11.98 2.97 15.13
N GLU A 170 12.46 2.41 16.23
CA GLU A 170 11.97 1.13 16.75
C GLU A 170 10.47 1.16 17.10
N PRO A 171 9.91 2.18 17.79
CA PRO A 171 8.47 2.29 18.01
C PRO A 171 7.62 2.20 16.74
N ILE A 172 8.02 2.93 15.70
CA ILE A 172 7.29 2.97 14.43
C ILE A 172 7.43 1.64 13.70
N GLN A 173 8.62 1.05 13.73
CA GLN A 173 8.87 -0.25 13.14
C GLN A 173 7.94 -1.30 13.76
N ASN A 174 7.88 -1.35 15.10
CA ASN A 174 7.01 -2.27 15.83
C ASN A 174 5.53 -2.03 15.50
N MET A 175 5.10 -0.77 15.42
CA MET A 175 3.74 -0.41 15.00
C MET A 175 3.43 -0.90 13.58
N CYS A 176 4.32 -0.63 12.62
CA CYS A 176 4.13 -1.01 11.22
C CYS A 176 4.10 -2.54 11.05
N ASP A 177 5.00 -3.23 11.77
CA ASP A 177 5.09 -4.69 11.76
C ASP A 177 3.82 -5.32 12.37
N LEU A 178 3.30 -4.76 13.46
CA LEU A 178 2.05 -5.20 14.08
C LEU A 178 0.86 -5.04 13.12
N ILE A 179 0.68 -3.86 12.53
CA ILE A 179 -0.42 -3.56 11.61
C ILE A 179 -0.38 -4.53 10.43
N ARG A 180 0.79 -4.67 9.77
CA ARG A 180 0.95 -5.59 8.65
C ARG A 180 0.67 -7.03 9.08
N LYS A 181 1.22 -7.48 10.21
CA LYS A 181 1.00 -8.85 10.72
C LYS A 181 -0.49 -9.15 10.91
N LYS A 182 -1.24 -8.25 11.56
CA LYS A 182 -2.68 -8.42 11.79
C LYS A 182 -3.47 -8.46 10.48
N LEU A 183 -3.12 -7.62 9.49
CA LEU A 183 -3.77 -7.60 8.18
C LEU A 183 -3.45 -8.83 7.32
N VAL A 184 -2.22 -9.36 7.40
CA VAL A 184 -1.84 -10.61 6.74
C VAL A 184 -2.57 -11.80 7.38
N ILE A 185 -2.62 -11.89 8.72
CA ILE A 185 -3.38 -12.94 9.43
C ILE A 185 -4.87 -12.87 9.09
N ALA A 186 -5.43 -11.66 8.94
CA ALA A 186 -6.80 -11.48 8.52
C ALA A 186 -7.07 -11.86 7.05
N GLY A 187 -6.03 -12.14 6.26
CA GLY A 187 -6.15 -12.56 4.85
C GLY A 187 -6.47 -11.44 3.87
N VAL A 188 -6.32 -10.17 4.28
CA VAL A 188 -6.58 -8.99 3.42
C VAL A 188 -5.30 -8.40 2.82
N SER A 189 -4.14 -8.92 3.24
CA SER A 189 -2.80 -8.55 2.73
C SER A 189 -2.04 -9.81 2.30
N PRO A 190 -1.16 -9.73 1.27
CA PRO A 190 -0.36 -10.88 0.84
C PRO A 190 0.57 -11.38 1.96
N SER A 191 0.62 -12.69 2.14
CA SER A 191 1.55 -13.35 3.09
C SER A 191 2.98 -13.46 2.58
N LYS A 192 3.20 -13.14 1.30
CA LYS A 192 4.52 -13.10 0.66
C LYS A 192 4.61 -11.90 -0.26
N GLU A 193 5.75 -11.23 -0.24
CA GLU A 193 6.15 -10.24 -1.24
C GLU A 193 7.42 -10.75 -1.93
N LYS A 194 7.34 -10.98 -3.24
CA LYS A 194 8.31 -11.80 -3.97
C LYS A 194 8.46 -13.17 -3.28
N SER A 195 9.66 -13.54 -2.84
CA SER A 195 9.98 -14.78 -2.13
C SER A 195 10.05 -14.62 -0.61
N ILE A 196 9.77 -13.43 -0.07
CA ILE A 196 9.94 -13.12 1.36
C ILE A 196 8.59 -13.18 2.07
N SER A 197 8.55 -13.85 3.23
CA SER A 197 7.38 -13.86 4.12
C SER A 197 7.15 -12.45 4.68
N THR A 198 5.96 -11.90 4.48
CA THR A 198 5.58 -10.59 5.05
C THR A 198 5.22 -10.68 6.54
N LEU A 199 4.99 -11.90 7.05
CA LEU A 199 4.75 -12.14 8.48
C LEU A 199 6.04 -12.07 9.31
N ASP A 200 7.16 -12.51 8.72
CA ASP A 200 8.42 -12.73 9.44
C ASP A 200 9.49 -11.68 9.11
N SER A 201 9.27 -10.86 8.08
CA SER A 201 10.17 -9.74 7.74
C SER A 201 9.62 -8.43 8.26
N SER A 202 10.46 -7.46 8.63
CA SER A 202 10.03 -6.12 9.04
C SER A 202 9.61 -5.23 7.86
N VAL A 203 8.76 -4.25 8.10
CA VAL A 203 8.36 -3.25 7.09
C VAL A 203 9.58 -2.43 6.72
N ARG A 204 9.88 -2.32 5.43
CA ARG A 204 10.92 -1.44 4.92
C ARG A 204 10.40 -0.01 4.95
N MET A 205 10.47 0.66 6.11
CA MET A 205 9.96 2.02 6.26
C MET A 205 10.79 2.99 5.42
N HIS A 206 10.12 3.77 4.58
CA HIS A 206 10.75 4.78 3.73
C HIS A 206 9.71 5.80 3.24
N MET A 207 10.15 7.00 2.91
CA MET A 207 9.34 8.04 2.26
C MET A 207 9.77 8.17 0.80
N THR A 208 8.98 7.71 -0.17
CA THR A 208 9.38 7.78 -1.60
C THR A 208 9.52 9.23 -2.07
N LEU A 209 10.71 9.59 -2.57
CA LEU A 209 11.01 10.93 -3.07
C LEU A 209 10.84 10.99 -4.59
N MET A 210 11.47 10.05 -5.30
CA MET A 210 11.34 9.90 -6.76
C MET A 210 11.12 8.43 -7.14
N LYS A 211 10.36 8.21 -8.22
CA LYS A 211 10.07 6.87 -8.73
C LYS A 211 9.80 6.90 -10.24
N SER A 212 10.50 6.02 -10.96
CA SER A 212 10.37 5.83 -12.41
C SER A 212 8.93 5.62 -12.89
N THR A 213 8.11 4.91 -12.11
CA THR A 213 6.71 4.65 -12.45
C THR A 213 5.80 5.87 -12.40
N TYR A 214 6.25 6.99 -11.83
CA TYR A 214 5.50 8.25 -11.83
C TYR A 214 5.58 8.95 -13.18
N ALA A 215 6.76 8.96 -13.81
CA ALA A 215 6.94 9.46 -15.17
C ALA A 215 6.28 8.54 -16.22
N SER A 216 6.40 7.22 -16.06
CA SER A 216 5.74 6.26 -16.97
C SER A 216 5.43 4.94 -16.28
N ARG A 217 4.14 4.60 -16.17
CA ARG A 217 3.71 3.29 -15.65
C ARG A 217 3.88 2.15 -16.66
N ASP A 218 3.65 2.41 -17.94
CA ASP A 218 3.66 1.35 -18.97
C ASP A 218 5.07 0.98 -19.40
N LYS A 219 6.00 1.95 -19.36
CA LYS A 219 7.41 1.76 -19.69
C LYS A 219 8.29 2.55 -18.71
N PRO A 220 8.33 2.17 -17.43
CA PRO A 220 9.18 2.82 -16.44
C PRO A 220 10.64 2.63 -16.84
N LYS A 221 11.35 3.75 -17.04
CA LYS A 221 12.79 3.76 -17.28
C LYS A 221 13.51 4.05 -15.97
N ALA A 222 14.64 3.37 -15.75
CA ALA A 222 15.55 3.76 -14.68
C ALA A 222 16.10 5.16 -14.96
N PHE A 223 16.53 5.85 -13.90
CA PHE A 223 17.21 7.14 -13.97
C PHE A 223 18.53 7.03 -13.21
N ASP A 224 19.49 7.86 -13.60
CA ASP A 224 20.79 7.94 -12.96
C ASP A 224 20.67 8.85 -11.72
N ALA A 225 20.84 8.26 -10.55
CA ALA A 225 20.78 8.92 -9.26
C ALA A 225 22.17 9.08 -8.62
N THR A 226 23.27 8.79 -9.34
CA THR A 226 24.63 8.78 -8.79
C THR A 226 24.97 10.10 -8.08
N VAL A 227 24.71 11.22 -8.76
CA VAL A 227 24.97 12.57 -8.21
C VAL A 227 23.99 12.90 -7.09
N ILE A 228 22.72 12.47 -7.21
CA ILE A 228 21.70 12.74 -6.19
C ILE A 228 22.06 12.01 -4.87
N LEU A 229 22.45 10.74 -4.99
CA LEU A 229 22.81 9.87 -3.86
C LEU A 229 24.17 10.23 -3.24
N ASP A 230 25.04 10.97 -3.93
CA ASP A 230 26.29 11.45 -3.36
C ASP A 230 26.10 12.80 -2.64
N GLU A 231 25.51 13.77 -3.33
CA GLU A 231 25.42 15.15 -2.83
C GLU A 231 24.33 15.36 -1.78
N TYR A 232 23.23 14.61 -1.86
CA TYR A 232 22.08 14.76 -0.97
C TYR A 232 21.91 13.60 0.00
N LYS A 233 22.93 12.73 0.14
CA LYS A 233 22.87 11.52 0.97
C LYS A 233 22.48 11.77 2.42
N ASP A 234 22.86 12.93 2.95
CA ASP A 234 22.63 13.36 4.34
C ASP A 234 21.54 14.46 4.43
N TYR A 235 20.77 14.68 3.36
CA TYR A 235 19.74 15.72 3.31
C TYR A 235 18.68 15.51 4.39
N HIS A 236 18.39 16.54 5.18
CA HIS A 236 17.41 16.49 6.25
C HIS A 236 16.05 16.98 5.74
N PHE A 237 15.04 16.11 5.77
CA PHE A 237 13.68 16.46 5.33
C PHE A 237 12.82 17.01 6.47
N GLY A 238 13.30 17.00 7.71
CA GLY A 238 12.54 17.48 8.86
C GLY A 238 11.72 16.39 9.53
N THR A 239 10.80 16.81 10.38
CA THR A 239 10.03 15.91 11.25
C THR A 239 8.56 15.88 10.89
N PHE A 240 7.92 14.74 11.19
CA PHE A 240 6.47 14.63 11.15
C PHE A 240 5.95 13.89 12.37
N THR A 241 4.68 14.13 12.66
CA THR A 241 4.00 13.56 13.80
C THR A 241 3.09 12.42 13.38
N ILE A 242 3.20 11.27 14.05
CA ILE A 242 2.25 10.17 13.86
C ILE A 242 0.97 10.49 14.62
N ASN A 243 -0.07 10.84 13.88
CA ASN A 243 -1.40 11.12 14.43
C ASN A 243 -2.52 10.28 13.79
N LYS A 244 -2.25 9.60 12.67
CA LYS A 244 -3.23 8.75 11.98
C LYS A 244 -2.58 7.68 11.11
N VAL A 245 -3.29 6.57 10.93
CA VAL A 245 -3.03 5.53 9.92
C VAL A 245 -4.13 5.63 8.86
N SER A 246 -3.83 5.40 7.59
CA SER A 246 -4.78 5.63 6.49
C SER A 246 -4.84 4.44 5.53
N THR A 247 -6.04 4.04 5.11
CA THR A 247 -6.21 3.10 3.99
C THR A 247 -6.44 3.89 2.71
N VAL A 248 -5.60 3.66 1.71
CA VAL A 248 -5.54 4.46 0.47
C VAL A 248 -5.79 3.56 -0.74
N ILE A 249 -6.61 4.04 -1.69
CA ILE A 249 -6.85 3.34 -2.96
C ILE A 249 -5.65 3.50 -3.89
N ILE A 250 -5.24 2.39 -4.51
CA ILE A 250 -4.36 2.40 -5.67
C ILE A 250 -5.22 2.57 -6.92
N GLU A 251 -5.37 3.80 -7.41
CA GLU A 251 -6.05 4.03 -8.69
C GLU A 251 -5.29 3.34 -9.84
N THR A 252 -5.85 2.27 -10.37
CA THR A 252 -5.31 1.50 -11.50
C THR A 252 -5.79 2.06 -12.85
N THR A 253 -6.97 2.70 -12.91
CA THR A 253 -7.60 3.19 -14.16
C THR A 253 -7.35 4.68 -14.44
N ARG A 254 -7.17 5.02 -15.72
CA ARG A 254 -7.03 6.40 -16.24
C ARG A 254 -8.42 7.07 -16.23
N THR A 255 -8.64 8.15 -15.47
CA THR A 255 -9.71 9.09 -15.83
C THR A 255 -9.26 9.85 -17.08
N ARG A 256 -10.15 10.01 -18.05
CA ARG A 256 -9.81 10.42 -19.43
C ARG A 256 -9.33 11.88 -19.55
N THR A 257 -9.38 12.66 -18.47
CA THR A 257 -8.97 14.06 -18.41
C THR A 257 -8.65 14.44 -16.96
N GLY A 258 -7.36 14.52 -16.59
CA GLY A 258 -6.89 15.05 -15.30
C GLY A 258 -5.79 14.22 -14.62
N PRO A 259 -5.01 14.82 -13.70
CA PRO A 259 -4.05 14.08 -12.89
C PRO A 259 -4.77 13.07 -11.98
N ARG A 260 -4.21 11.87 -11.82
CA ARG A 260 -4.78 10.79 -10.98
C ARG A 260 -4.78 11.19 -9.50
N LYS A 261 -5.91 11.01 -8.82
CA LYS A 261 -6.08 11.39 -7.41
C LYS A 261 -6.02 10.12 -6.56
N SER A 262 -4.98 9.94 -5.76
CA SER A 262 -5.05 8.92 -4.70
C SER A 262 -6.13 9.35 -3.71
N GLN A 263 -7.19 8.55 -3.58
CA GLN A 263 -8.26 8.84 -2.63
C GLN A 263 -8.00 8.06 -1.33
N GLN A 264 -8.00 8.78 -0.22
CA GLN A 264 -8.08 8.18 1.10
C GLN A 264 -9.52 7.70 1.32
N ILE A 265 -9.70 6.42 1.66
CA ILE A 265 -11.04 5.90 2.01
C ILE A 265 -11.28 6.09 3.50
N HIS A 266 -10.32 5.64 4.32
CA HIS A 266 -10.44 5.63 5.76
C HIS A 266 -9.20 6.24 6.42
N ALA A 267 -9.45 7.05 7.44
CA ALA A 267 -8.45 7.61 8.34
C ALA A 267 -8.71 7.05 9.74
N PHE A 268 -7.68 6.50 10.36
CA PHE A 268 -7.71 5.96 11.70
C PHE A 268 -6.88 6.88 12.60
N PRO A 269 -7.51 7.83 13.31
CA PRO A 269 -6.78 8.74 14.18
C PRO A 269 -6.24 7.99 15.40
N LEU A 270 -4.94 8.15 15.67
CA LEU A 270 -4.28 7.61 16.86
C LEU A 270 -4.50 8.51 18.07
N VAL A 271 -4.69 9.82 17.84
CA VAL A 271 -5.14 10.77 18.86
C VAL A 271 -6.68 10.78 18.87
N SER A 272 -7.29 10.78 20.05
CA SER A 272 -8.72 11.02 20.18
C SER A 272 -9.04 12.44 19.70
N ILE A 273 -9.72 12.60 18.56
CA ILE A 273 -10.26 13.91 18.17
C ILE A 273 -11.46 14.16 19.10
N PRO A 274 -11.49 15.24 19.90
CA PRO A 274 -12.69 15.61 20.63
C PRO A 274 -13.86 15.73 19.62
N PRO A 275 -15.08 15.29 19.95
CA PRO A 275 -16.21 15.27 19.01
C PRO A 275 -16.57 16.59 18.31
N ASP A 276 -15.97 17.73 18.68
CA ASP A 276 -16.51 19.07 18.35
C ASP A 276 -15.75 19.87 17.28
N ILE A 277 -14.87 19.28 16.47
CA ILE A 277 -14.15 20.07 15.43
C ILE A 277 -14.84 20.02 14.04
N TYR A 278 -15.97 19.31 13.89
CA TYR A 278 -16.79 19.35 12.67
C TYR A 278 -18.17 20.02 12.84
N SER A 279 -18.40 20.75 13.94
CA SER A 279 -19.58 21.61 14.05
C SER A 279 -19.25 23.07 13.75
N ARG A 280 -19.70 23.51 12.55
CA ARG A 280 -19.89 24.90 12.07
C ARG A 280 -18.60 25.65 11.68
N ASN A 281 -18.51 26.34 10.55
CA ASN A 281 -19.52 27.05 9.75
C ASN A 281 -19.56 26.63 8.29
#